data_AF-A0A7E5X1M9-F1
#
_entry.id   AF-A0A7E5X1M9-F1
#
_cell.length_a   1.000
_cell.length_b   1.000
_cell.length_c   1.000
_cell.angle_alpha   90.00
_cell.angle_beta   90.00
_cell.angle_gamma   90.00
#
_symmetry.space_group_name_H-M   'P 1'
#
loop_
_entity.id
_entity.type
_entity.pdbx_description
1 polymer ?
#
loop_
_entity_poly.entity_id
_entity_poly.type
_entity_poly.pdbx_seq_one_letter_code
_entity_poly.pdbx_strand_id
1 'polypeptide(L)'
;MIQVRDAFGSMQSFRALFDTGSQSNFITEKAVKRLSLPLSPTNDNVSGIGDASAPILGDITCLIGTKDKILFKLNLHVISTICGDQPIAKLNTSGWTHIESKPLADPGFDLPGPIDILLGAEVFADSLLNQHIKGNANQPIALNSVFGWLLLGKTRLASNTLVHASGKNDIDLNSLVQRFWELDCVPKASLLTPEEVLCEQKFLSDHCRDTFGRYTVRLPFKDDSEPKFEGSRDVALRRFHAMERRLSRDPDLQKEYANFMTDYLDAGHMSLVPGNELSQGKYYIPHHCVLRPDSATTRLRVVFDASAKDAHSRSLNDTQLIGPKLQPNILEILLRFRVHNIVFMADVRQMYRQILISQADRDYQRIFWRTTPTECLQEYRLNTVTYGVSSSPFLACRTLRQLAEDEGNQYPIAKGIILSDVYIDDVASGSDTLEHAQQAKDQLIALFKLGGFHLRKWVSNNAQLLLDLPIQDRLTGSVSLDNYETQILKILGLKWDPHTDAFLFEIQPLDRPCTKRSILSELARVFDPLGFLSPITIQIKTYIQKLWILGIGWDQTPPDEVI
;
A
#
# COMPACT_ATOMS: atom_id res chain seq x y z
N MET A 1 5.14 42.84 -12.70
CA MET A 1 3.77 43.37 -12.60
C MET A 1 3.28 43.75 -13.97
N ILE A 2 2.11 43.24 -14.35
CA ILE A 2 1.44 43.60 -15.59
C ILE A 2 0.13 44.32 -15.26
N GLN A 3 -0.35 45.15 -16.18
CA GLN A 3 -1.65 45.80 -16.06
C GLN A 3 -2.67 45.08 -16.93
N VAL A 4 -3.83 44.81 -16.36
CA VAL A 4 -4.96 44.17 -17.05
C VAL A 4 -6.18 45.06 -16.95
N ARG A 5 -6.86 45.28 -18.07
CA ARG A 5 -8.08 46.11 -18.12
C ARG A 5 -9.26 45.32 -17.55
N ASP A 6 -9.95 45.90 -16.57
CA ASP A 6 -11.18 45.33 -15.99
C ASP A 6 -12.44 45.64 -16.81
N ALA A 7 -13.57 45.07 -16.40
CA ALA A 7 -14.86 45.27 -17.07
C ALA A 7 -15.36 46.73 -17.05
N PHE A 8 -14.85 47.55 -16.12
CA PHE A 8 -15.18 48.98 -16.01
C PHE A 8 -14.22 49.87 -16.80
N GLY A 9 -13.25 49.25 -17.48
CA GLY A 9 -12.27 49.93 -18.32
C GLY A 9 -11.04 50.47 -17.59
N SER A 10 -10.90 50.20 -16.29
CA SER A 10 -9.75 50.61 -15.48
C SER A 10 -8.61 49.59 -15.54
N MET A 11 -7.37 50.05 -15.43
CA MET A 11 -6.18 49.18 -15.44
C MET A 11 -5.86 48.71 -14.01
N GLN A 12 -5.81 47.41 -13.80
CA GLN A 12 -5.49 46.78 -12.52
C GLN A 12 -4.17 46.01 -12.58
N SER A 13 -3.39 46.11 -11.51
CA SER A 13 -2.04 45.53 -11.42
C SER A 13 -2.07 44.10 -10.87
N PHE A 14 -1.43 43.18 -11.59
CA PHE A 14 -1.29 41.77 -11.23
C PHE A 14 0.15 41.29 -11.34
N ARG A 15 0.50 40.30 -10.51
CA ARG A 15 1.80 39.62 -10.60
C ARG A 15 1.70 38.47 -11.58
N ALA A 16 2.56 38.47 -12.58
CA ALA A 16 2.57 37.47 -13.64
C ALA A 16 3.90 36.73 -13.69
N LEU A 17 3.82 35.46 -14.09
CA LEU A 17 4.96 34.58 -14.31
C LEU A 17 5.01 34.20 -15.80
N PHE A 18 6.21 34.17 -16.37
CA PHE A 18 6.41 33.58 -17.69
C PHE A 18 6.83 32.12 -17.56
N ASP A 19 6.17 31.25 -18.31
CA ASP A 19 6.50 29.83 -18.39
C ASP A 19 6.69 29.42 -19.85
N THR A 20 7.95 29.20 -20.24
CA THR A 20 8.29 28.76 -21.60
C THR A 20 7.96 27.30 -21.87
N GLY A 21 7.60 26.53 -20.84
CA GLY A 21 7.07 25.16 -20.98
C GLY A 21 5.55 25.13 -21.20
N SER A 22 4.85 26.24 -20.96
CA SER A 22 3.40 26.32 -21.14
C SER A 22 3.02 26.68 -22.57
N GLN A 23 2.10 25.89 -23.14
CA GLN A 23 1.49 26.14 -24.45
C GLN A 23 0.31 27.12 -24.39
N SER A 24 -0.22 27.39 -23.19
CA SER A 24 -1.38 28.26 -22.98
C SER A 24 -1.10 29.32 -21.91
N ASN A 25 -1.99 30.31 -21.82
CA ASN A 25 -1.97 31.35 -20.78
C ASN A 25 -3.03 31.04 -19.73
N PHE A 26 -2.74 31.35 -18.46
CA PHE A 26 -3.64 31.06 -17.34
C PHE A 26 -3.83 32.29 -16.45
N ILE A 27 -4.99 32.36 -15.80
CA ILE A 27 -5.33 33.37 -14.80
C ILE A 27 -6.05 32.73 -13.62
N THR A 28 -5.80 33.22 -12.41
CA THR A 28 -6.47 32.69 -11.21
C THR A 28 -7.93 33.15 -11.14
N GLU A 29 -8.79 32.29 -10.58
CA GLU A 29 -10.19 32.63 -10.32
C GLU A 29 -10.32 33.90 -9.47
N LYS A 30 -9.41 34.08 -8.50
CA LYS A 30 -9.34 35.28 -7.65
C LYS A 30 -9.10 36.55 -8.48
N ALA A 31 -8.20 36.51 -9.45
CA ALA A 31 -7.91 37.64 -10.33
C ALA A 31 -9.10 37.94 -11.26
N VAL A 32 -9.77 36.92 -11.77
CA VAL A 32 -10.98 37.09 -12.59
C VAL A 32 -12.11 37.76 -11.81
N LYS A 33 -12.39 37.29 -10.59
CA LYS A 33 -13.39 37.93 -9.70
C LYS A 33 -13.08 39.41 -9.48
N ARG A 34 -11.81 39.75 -9.30
CA ARG A 34 -11.36 41.14 -9.14
C ARG A 34 -11.51 41.98 -10.42
N LEU A 35 -11.33 41.38 -11.59
CA LEU A 35 -11.51 42.04 -12.90
C LEU A 35 -12.98 42.18 -13.31
N SER A 36 -13.88 41.38 -12.71
CA SER A 36 -15.32 41.35 -13.03
C SER A 36 -15.63 41.13 -14.52
N LEU A 37 -14.72 40.46 -15.25
CA LEU A 37 -14.87 40.16 -16.66
C LEU A 37 -15.73 38.90 -16.87
N PRO A 38 -16.48 38.80 -17.98
CA PRO A 38 -17.36 37.67 -18.25
C PRO A 38 -16.54 36.41 -18.56
N LEU A 39 -16.99 35.28 -18.01
CA LEU A 39 -16.36 33.97 -18.14
C LEU A 39 -17.11 33.15 -19.20
N SER A 40 -16.39 32.56 -20.14
CA SER A 40 -16.94 31.61 -21.10
C SER A 40 -16.77 30.19 -20.56
N PRO A 41 -17.83 29.39 -20.43
CA PRO A 41 -17.72 28.04 -19.87
C PRO A 41 -16.95 27.11 -20.81
N THR A 42 -16.04 26.30 -20.26
CA THR A 42 -15.31 25.25 -20.96
C THR A 42 -15.29 23.98 -20.11
N ASN A 43 -14.98 22.83 -20.72
CA ASN A 43 -14.94 21.53 -20.03
C ASN A 43 -13.60 20.83 -20.28
N ASP A 44 -12.53 21.61 -20.16
CA ASP A 44 -11.16 21.19 -20.45
C ASP A 44 -10.33 21.05 -19.16
N ASN A 45 -9.25 20.30 -19.23
CA ASN A 45 -8.29 20.12 -18.13
C ASN A 45 -6.89 20.55 -18.57
N VAL A 46 -6.14 21.16 -17.66
CA VAL A 46 -4.70 21.39 -17.85
C VAL A 46 -3.90 20.21 -17.29
N SER A 47 -2.95 19.70 -18.06
CA SER A 47 -2.02 18.64 -17.67
C SER A 47 -0.61 19.19 -17.42
N GLY A 48 0.02 18.80 -16.32
CA GLY A 48 1.36 19.24 -15.91
C GLY A 48 2.35 18.09 -15.74
N ILE A 49 3.43 18.35 -15.00
CA ILE A 49 4.51 17.37 -14.76
C ILE A 49 3.95 16.14 -14.01
N GLY A 50 4.17 14.95 -14.58
CA GLY A 50 3.80 13.66 -13.96
C GLY A 50 2.32 13.31 -14.05
N ASP A 51 1.64 13.68 -15.13
CA ASP A 51 0.21 13.44 -15.39
C ASP A 51 -0.76 14.07 -14.38
N ALA A 52 -0.27 15.01 -13.56
CA ALA A 52 -1.14 15.82 -12.72
C ALA A 52 -2.08 16.66 -13.59
N SER A 53 -3.38 16.61 -13.31
CA SER A 53 -4.39 17.38 -14.03
C SER A 53 -5.19 18.29 -13.09
N ALA A 54 -5.58 19.46 -13.59
CA ALA A 54 -6.47 20.38 -12.89
C ALA A 54 -7.57 20.88 -13.84
N PRO A 55 -8.81 21.06 -13.36
CA PRO A 55 -9.91 21.53 -14.18
C PRO A 55 -9.75 23.01 -14.55
N ILE A 56 -10.09 23.34 -15.80
CA ILE A 56 -10.26 24.71 -16.26
C ILE A 56 -11.69 25.14 -15.93
N LEU A 57 -11.82 26.24 -15.18
CA LEU A 57 -13.12 26.76 -14.72
C LEU A 57 -13.86 27.50 -15.83
N GLY A 58 -13.14 27.92 -16.87
CA GLY A 58 -13.64 28.59 -18.06
C GLY A 58 -12.55 29.44 -18.71
N ASP A 59 -12.91 30.18 -19.75
CA ASP A 59 -12.01 31.01 -20.53
C ASP A 59 -12.39 32.49 -20.45
N ILE A 60 -11.36 33.34 -20.53
CA ILE A 60 -11.53 34.79 -20.51
C ILE A 60 -10.58 35.47 -21.49
N THR A 61 -11.06 36.52 -22.15
CA THR A 61 -10.21 37.37 -22.98
C THR A 61 -9.79 38.62 -22.20
N CYS A 62 -8.49 38.81 -22.01
CA CYS A 62 -7.93 39.95 -21.28
C CYS A 62 -7.11 40.85 -22.20
N LEU A 63 -7.19 42.16 -21.94
CA LEU A 63 -6.29 43.17 -22.53
C LEU A 63 -5.18 43.45 -21.54
N ILE A 64 -3.96 43.03 -21.87
CA ILE A 64 -2.77 43.08 -21.02
C ILE A 64 -1.79 44.11 -21.55
N GLY A 65 -1.18 44.89 -20.66
CA GLY A 65 -0.20 45.90 -21.04
C GLY A 65 0.55 46.52 -19.87
N THR A 66 1.11 47.70 -20.12
CA THR A 66 1.65 48.60 -19.10
C THR A 66 0.56 49.59 -18.67
N LYS A 67 0.88 50.51 -17.75
CA LYS A 67 -0.08 51.54 -17.31
C LYS A 67 -0.57 52.43 -18.45
N ASP A 68 0.30 52.67 -19.43
CA ASP A 68 0.06 53.68 -20.48
C ASP A 68 -0.31 53.06 -21.82
N LYS A 69 -0.15 51.74 -21.99
CA LYS A 69 -0.32 51.08 -23.29
C LYS A 69 -0.78 49.62 -23.13
N ILE A 70 -1.83 49.26 -23.88
CA ILE A 70 -2.22 47.85 -24.09
C ILE A 70 -1.26 47.23 -25.10
N LEU A 71 -0.72 46.06 -24.76
CA LEU A 71 0.30 45.37 -25.55
C LEU A 71 -0.24 44.09 -26.19
N PHE A 72 -1.04 43.33 -25.45
CA PHE A 72 -1.54 42.03 -25.88
C PHE A 72 -3.05 41.91 -25.63
N LYS A 73 -3.74 41.20 -26.51
CA LYS A 73 -5.09 40.69 -26.29
C LYS A 73 -5.01 39.17 -26.26
N LEU A 74 -5.20 38.57 -25.09
CA LEU A 74 -4.94 37.15 -24.86
C LEU A 74 -6.19 36.45 -24.36
N ASN A 75 -6.37 35.20 -24.78
CA ASN A 75 -7.29 34.27 -24.13
C ASN A 75 -6.53 33.54 -23.02
N LEU A 76 -7.07 33.55 -21.82
CA LEU A 76 -6.52 32.87 -20.64
C LEU A 76 -7.53 31.86 -20.11
N HIS A 77 -7.02 30.69 -19.75
CA HIS A 77 -7.79 29.67 -19.05
C HIS A 77 -7.81 29.99 -17.56
N VAL A 78 -8.99 29.91 -16.95
CA VAL A 78 -9.20 30.22 -15.54
C VAL A 78 -8.97 28.98 -14.71
N ILE A 79 -8.05 29.06 -13.75
CA ILE A 79 -7.72 27.97 -12.82
C ILE A 79 -7.77 28.46 -11.37
N SER A 80 -7.88 27.55 -10.42
CA SER A 80 -7.97 27.90 -8.99
C SER A 80 -6.67 28.53 -8.47
N THR A 81 -5.53 27.92 -8.77
CA THR A 81 -4.19 28.36 -8.34
C THR A 81 -3.15 28.00 -9.40
N ILE A 82 -2.23 28.92 -9.73
CA ILE A 82 -1.12 28.68 -10.65
C ILE A 82 0.03 27.95 -9.94
N CYS A 83 0.56 28.55 -8.87
CA CYS A 83 1.65 28.01 -8.08
C CYS A 83 1.63 28.60 -6.66
N GLY A 84 2.47 28.08 -5.76
CA GLY A 84 2.74 28.72 -4.47
C GLY A 84 3.46 30.07 -4.64
N ASP A 85 3.57 30.81 -3.54
CA ASP A 85 4.20 32.13 -3.52
C ASP A 85 5.59 32.14 -4.16
N GLN A 86 5.84 33.12 -5.00
CA GLN A 86 7.13 33.32 -5.66
C GLN A 86 7.72 34.68 -5.28
N PRO A 87 9.00 34.76 -4.94
CA PRO A 87 9.87 33.66 -4.50
C PRO A 87 9.31 32.98 -3.24
N ILE A 88 9.68 31.71 -3.00
CA ILE A 88 9.21 30.93 -1.83
C ILE A 88 9.58 31.59 -0.49
N ALA A 89 10.69 32.33 -0.47
CA ALA A 89 11.15 33.12 0.67
C ALA A 89 11.82 34.40 0.18
N LYS A 90 11.98 35.37 1.08
CA LYS A 90 12.62 36.65 0.77
C LYS A 90 14.04 36.43 0.20
N LEU A 91 14.33 37.04 -0.93
CA LEU A 91 15.64 36.92 -1.58
C LEU A 91 16.65 37.86 -0.95
N ASN A 92 17.91 37.39 -0.87
CA ASN A 92 19.02 38.29 -0.55
C ASN A 92 19.55 38.91 -1.84
N THR A 93 19.23 40.19 -2.04
CA THR A 93 19.63 40.97 -3.23
C THR A 93 20.95 41.72 -3.04
N SER A 94 21.62 41.60 -1.88
CA SER A 94 22.89 42.27 -1.61
C SER A 94 23.93 41.90 -2.67
N GLY A 95 24.44 42.89 -3.40
CA GLY A 95 25.49 42.72 -4.40
C GLY A 95 25.00 42.47 -5.84
N TRP A 96 23.69 42.64 -6.12
CA TRP A 96 23.16 42.62 -7.49
C TRP A 96 23.29 43.98 -8.19
N THR A 97 24.51 44.51 -8.26
CA THR A 97 24.79 45.85 -8.80
C THR A 97 24.40 46.00 -10.27
N HIS A 98 24.31 44.89 -11.01
CA HIS A 98 23.95 44.86 -12.43
C HIS A 98 22.49 45.23 -12.72
N ILE A 99 21.62 45.25 -11.70
CA ILE A 99 20.18 45.58 -11.86
C ILE A 99 19.71 46.79 -11.04
N GLU A 100 20.54 47.34 -10.16
CA GLU A 100 20.15 48.45 -9.24
C GLU A 100 19.63 49.69 -9.97
N SER A 101 20.08 49.95 -11.19
CA SER A 101 19.70 51.11 -12.01
C SER A 101 18.65 50.81 -13.08
N LYS A 102 18.03 49.61 -13.06
CA LYS A 102 17.12 49.15 -14.13
C LYS A 102 15.66 49.18 -13.68
N PRO A 103 14.72 49.61 -14.55
CA PRO A 103 13.29 49.53 -14.26
C PRO A 103 12.82 48.08 -14.33
N LEU A 104 12.77 47.41 -13.17
CA LEU A 104 12.32 46.02 -13.07
C LEU A 104 10.83 45.91 -13.37
N ALA A 105 10.43 44.84 -14.05
CA ALA A 105 9.02 44.58 -14.35
C ALA A 105 8.21 44.32 -13.06
N ASP A 106 8.82 43.68 -12.06
CA ASP A 106 8.23 43.45 -10.75
C ASP A 106 9.06 44.16 -9.65
N PRO A 107 8.59 45.28 -9.11
CA PRO A 107 9.28 45.97 -8.00
C PRO A 107 9.34 45.14 -6.70
N GLY A 108 8.45 44.16 -6.52
CA GLY A 108 8.40 43.27 -5.35
C GLY A 108 9.00 41.89 -5.62
N PHE A 109 9.90 41.77 -6.61
CA PHE A 109 10.48 40.49 -7.04
C PHE A 109 11.18 39.72 -5.92
N ASP A 110 11.67 40.41 -4.88
CA ASP A 110 12.41 39.84 -3.76
C ASP A 110 11.51 39.34 -2.62
N LEU A 111 10.21 39.68 -2.64
CA LEU A 111 9.25 39.33 -1.60
C LEU A 111 8.31 38.19 -2.03
N PRO A 112 8.07 37.18 -1.16
CA PRO A 112 7.07 36.16 -1.42
C PRO A 112 5.70 36.75 -1.69
N GLY A 113 5.04 36.27 -2.73
CA GLY A 113 3.67 36.62 -3.00
C GLY A 113 3.06 35.78 -4.11
N PRO A 114 1.71 35.80 -4.21
CA PRO A 114 0.99 34.95 -5.14
C PRO A 114 1.22 35.39 -6.59
N ILE A 115 1.11 34.42 -7.50
CA ILE A 115 1.07 34.65 -8.95
C ILE A 115 -0.38 34.55 -9.41
N ASP A 116 -0.86 35.63 -10.05
CA ASP A 116 -2.24 35.73 -10.52
C ASP A 116 -2.39 35.34 -11.99
N ILE A 117 -1.32 35.48 -12.79
CA ILE A 117 -1.34 35.26 -14.24
C ILE A 117 -0.09 34.47 -14.66
N LEU A 118 -0.26 33.45 -15.50
CA LEU A 118 0.83 32.73 -16.14
C LEU A 118 0.76 32.99 -17.66
N LEU A 119 1.86 33.48 -18.21
CA LEU A 119 2.02 33.78 -19.63
C LEU A 119 2.88 32.70 -20.27
N GLY A 120 2.36 32.04 -21.29
CA GLY A 120 3.02 30.94 -22.00
C GLY A 120 4.14 31.39 -22.92
N ALA A 121 4.70 30.41 -23.65
CA ALA A 121 5.88 30.61 -24.50
C ALA A 121 5.69 31.67 -25.60
N GLU A 122 4.48 31.78 -26.18
CA GLU A 122 4.15 32.76 -27.23
C GLU A 122 4.37 34.20 -26.73
N VAL A 123 3.76 34.54 -25.60
CA VAL A 123 3.85 35.90 -25.03
C VAL A 123 5.27 36.18 -24.52
N PHE A 124 5.95 35.16 -24.01
CA PHE A 124 7.35 35.32 -23.58
C PHE A 124 8.22 35.76 -24.77
N ALA A 125 8.14 35.08 -25.90
CA ALA A 125 8.93 35.39 -27.09
C ALA A 125 8.67 36.81 -27.62
N ASP A 126 7.39 37.18 -27.77
CA ASP A 126 7.00 38.49 -28.31
C ASP A 126 7.28 39.66 -27.35
N SER A 127 7.47 39.39 -26.06
CA SER A 127 7.70 40.43 -25.05
C SER A 127 9.15 40.93 -24.97
N LEU A 128 10.13 40.21 -25.53
CA LEU A 128 11.56 40.48 -25.32
C LEU A 128 12.12 41.57 -26.26
N LEU A 129 12.98 42.44 -25.73
CA LEU A 129 13.57 43.59 -26.43
C LEU A 129 15.07 43.41 -26.77
N ASN A 130 15.52 42.16 -26.93
CA ASN A 130 16.87 41.76 -27.38
C ASN A 130 18.07 42.23 -26.52
N GLN A 131 17.85 42.65 -25.28
CA GLN A 131 18.93 42.95 -24.33
C GLN A 131 18.88 42.00 -23.13
N HIS A 132 20.05 41.53 -22.71
CA HIS A 132 20.20 40.76 -21.49
C HIS A 132 21.46 41.17 -20.74
N ILE A 133 21.39 41.13 -19.41
CA ILE A 133 22.52 41.39 -18.51
C ILE A 133 22.70 40.15 -17.65
N LYS A 134 23.87 39.53 -17.76
CA LYS A 134 24.21 38.35 -16.98
C LYS A 134 24.88 38.79 -15.68
N GLY A 135 24.32 38.37 -14.54
CA GLY A 135 24.97 38.53 -13.25
C GLY A 135 26.12 37.53 -13.03
N ASN A 136 26.79 37.65 -11.89
CA ASN A 136 27.83 36.71 -11.45
C ASN A 136 27.22 35.34 -11.04
N ALA A 137 28.07 34.38 -10.65
CA ALA A 137 27.62 33.08 -10.18
C ALA A 137 26.63 33.19 -9.00
N ASN A 138 25.45 32.57 -9.13
CA ASN A 138 24.31 32.66 -8.20
C ASN A 138 23.59 34.03 -8.16
N GLN A 139 23.74 34.85 -9.20
CA GLN A 139 22.92 36.03 -9.43
C GLN A 139 22.02 35.80 -10.65
N PRO A 140 20.81 36.37 -10.68
CA PRO A 140 19.90 36.20 -11.81
C PRO A 140 20.40 36.94 -13.04
N ILE A 141 19.95 36.47 -14.20
CA ILE A 141 20.04 37.14 -15.50
C ILE A 141 18.85 38.09 -15.59
N ALA A 142 19.09 39.32 -16.02
CA ALA A 142 18.05 40.28 -16.33
C ALA A 142 17.80 40.32 -17.84
N LEU A 143 16.56 40.06 -18.27
CA LEU A 143 16.12 40.17 -19.67
C LEU A 143 15.27 41.42 -19.84
N ASN A 144 15.58 42.24 -20.84
CA ASN A 144 14.78 43.42 -21.16
C ASN A 144 13.51 43.01 -21.92
N SER A 145 12.35 43.47 -21.45
CA SER A 145 11.04 43.21 -22.04
C SER A 145 10.19 44.46 -22.12
N VAL A 146 9.10 44.38 -22.88
CA VAL A 146 8.06 45.44 -22.98
C VAL A 146 7.41 45.78 -21.63
N PHE A 147 7.53 44.92 -20.62
CA PHE A 147 7.00 45.14 -19.26
C PHE A 147 8.06 45.69 -18.27
N GLY A 148 9.31 45.84 -18.70
CA GLY A 148 10.47 46.13 -17.84
C GLY A 148 11.46 44.96 -17.80
N TRP A 149 12.47 45.06 -16.95
CA TRP A 149 13.49 44.03 -16.82
C TRP A 149 12.97 42.83 -16.02
N LEU A 150 12.96 41.65 -16.65
CA LEU A 150 12.56 40.35 -16.09
C LEU A 150 13.79 39.66 -15.48
N LEU A 151 13.64 38.98 -14.35
CA LEU A 151 14.74 38.26 -13.69
C LEU A 151 14.55 36.75 -13.82
N LEU A 152 15.57 36.04 -14.30
CA LEU A 152 15.58 34.58 -14.43
C LEU A 152 16.88 33.98 -13.90
N GLY A 153 16.80 32.79 -13.32
CA GLY A 153 17.97 32.00 -12.93
C GLY A 153 18.10 31.77 -11.42
N LYS A 154 19.13 31.01 -11.05
CA LYS A 154 19.34 30.55 -9.68
C LYS A 154 19.91 31.66 -8.78
N THR A 155 19.33 31.80 -7.60
CA THR A 155 19.81 32.65 -6.51
C THR A 155 19.98 31.86 -5.21
N ARG A 156 20.68 32.44 -4.23
CA ARG A 156 20.73 31.93 -2.85
C ARG A 156 19.56 32.51 -2.05
N LEU A 157 18.79 31.61 -1.44
CA LEU A 157 17.79 31.99 -0.42
C LEU A 157 18.52 32.46 0.84
N ALA A 158 17.89 33.39 1.59
CA ALA A 158 18.42 33.86 2.86
C ALA A 158 18.43 32.77 3.97
N SER A 159 17.71 31.65 3.75
CA SER A 159 17.66 30.49 4.64
C SER A 159 17.78 29.18 3.84
N ASN A 160 18.44 28.16 4.42
CA ASN A 160 18.57 26.81 3.84
C ASN A 160 17.24 26.04 3.95
N THR A 161 16.20 26.49 3.24
CA THR A 161 14.96 25.72 3.12
C THR A 161 15.04 24.81 1.89
N LEU A 162 14.82 23.52 2.14
CA LEU A 162 14.86 22.42 1.18
C LEU A 162 13.94 22.71 -0.02
N VAL A 163 14.38 22.28 -1.21
CA VAL A 163 13.55 22.23 -2.41
C VAL A 163 12.39 21.26 -2.13
N HIS A 164 11.21 21.79 -1.81
CA HIS A 164 9.98 21.01 -1.77
C HIS A 164 9.51 20.77 -3.21
N ALA A 165 9.96 19.67 -3.81
CA ALA A 165 9.16 19.02 -4.83
C ALA A 165 8.05 18.24 -4.10
N SER A 166 6.92 18.89 -3.81
CA SER A 166 5.73 18.15 -3.37
C SER A 166 5.14 17.45 -4.59
N GLY A 167 5.65 16.27 -4.91
CA GLY A 167 4.80 15.28 -5.57
C GLY A 167 3.72 14.92 -4.56
N LYS A 168 2.53 15.50 -4.71
CA LYS A 168 1.35 15.01 -4.00
C LYS A 168 1.09 13.59 -4.52
N ASN A 169 1.58 12.60 -3.79
CA ASN A 169 0.86 11.33 -3.72
C ASN A 169 -0.42 11.63 -2.93
N ASP A 170 -1.38 12.30 -3.57
CA ASP A 170 -2.74 12.43 -3.06
C ASP A 170 -3.36 11.03 -3.17
N ILE A 171 -3.05 10.17 -2.21
CA ILE A 171 -4.09 9.25 -1.76
C ILE A 171 -5.16 10.19 -1.19
N ASP A 172 -6.25 10.36 -1.92
CA ASP A 172 -7.37 11.17 -1.45
C ASP A 172 -7.83 10.61 -0.10
N LEU A 173 -7.46 11.28 0.99
CA LEU A 173 -7.78 10.87 2.35
C LEU A 173 -9.30 10.72 2.53
N ASN A 174 -10.09 11.48 1.77
CA ASN A 174 -11.54 11.33 1.77
C ASN A 174 -11.94 9.97 1.19
N SER A 175 -11.35 9.53 0.08
CA SER A 175 -11.61 8.19 -0.47
C SER A 175 -11.24 7.05 0.51
N LEU A 176 -10.15 7.18 1.27
CA LEU A 176 -9.79 6.21 2.30
C LEU A 176 -10.81 6.18 3.44
N VAL A 177 -11.24 7.36 3.89
CA VAL A 177 -12.23 7.49 4.96
C VAL A 177 -13.60 6.99 4.50
N GLN A 178 -13.98 7.24 3.25
CA GLN A 178 -15.19 6.69 2.66
C GLN A 178 -15.14 5.15 2.69
N ARG A 179 -14.05 4.55 2.19
CA ARG A 179 -13.87 3.09 2.25
C ARG A 179 -13.88 2.56 3.68
N PHE A 180 -13.30 3.29 4.63
CA PHE A 180 -13.33 2.94 6.05
C PHE A 180 -14.76 2.91 6.60
N TRP A 181 -15.62 3.85 6.21
CA TRP A 181 -17.05 3.84 6.57
C TRP A 181 -17.85 2.76 5.85
N GLU A 182 -17.50 2.44 4.61
CA GLU A 182 -18.11 1.32 3.87
C GLU A 182 -17.87 -0.04 4.55
N LEU A 183 -16.83 -0.18 5.40
CA LEU A 183 -16.62 -1.40 6.20
C LEU A 183 -17.74 -1.65 7.22
N ASP A 184 -18.44 -0.62 7.66
CA ASP A 184 -19.59 -0.76 8.56
C ASP A 184 -20.88 -1.19 7.82
N CYS A 185 -20.86 -1.21 6.48
CA CYS A 185 -22.00 -1.64 5.68
C CYS A 185 -22.04 -3.16 5.52
N VAL A 186 -23.25 -3.74 5.50
CA VAL A 186 -23.43 -5.17 5.25
C VAL A 186 -22.97 -5.50 3.82
N PRO A 187 -22.01 -6.41 3.64
CA PRO A 187 -21.57 -6.82 2.31
C PRO A 187 -22.74 -7.42 1.52
N LYS A 188 -22.90 -7.02 0.26
CA LYS A 188 -23.86 -7.65 -0.63
C LYS A 188 -23.29 -8.99 -1.11
N ALA A 189 -24.09 -10.06 -1.06
CA ALA A 189 -23.72 -11.31 -1.69
C ALA A 189 -23.55 -11.09 -3.20
N SER A 190 -22.33 -11.29 -3.71
CA SER A 190 -22.04 -11.25 -5.14
C SER A 190 -22.02 -12.67 -5.69
N LEU A 191 -22.53 -12.82 -6.92
CA LEU A 191 -22.30 -14.04 -7.69
C LEU A 191 -20.81 -14.15 -8.04
N LEU A 192 -20.33 -15.38 -8.22
CA LEU A 192 -18.99 -15.61 -8.72
C LEU A 192 -18.82 -14.96 -10.10
N THR A 193 -17.71 -14.26 -10.26
CA THR A 193 -17.29 -13.71 -11.55
C THR A 193 -16.86 -14.84 -12.50
N PRO A 194 -16.88 -14.60 -13.83
CA PRO A 194 -16.39 -15.60 -14.79
C PRO A 194 -14.95 -16.06 -14.53
N GLU A 195 -14.07 -15.14 -14.09
CA GLU A 195 -12.68 -15.47 -13.73
C GLU A 195 -12.61 -16.38 -12.49
N GLU A 196 -13.46 -16.17 -11.49
CA GLU A 196 -13.53 -17.02 -10.30
C GLU A 196 -14.05 -18.42 -10.64
N VAL A 197 -15.06 -18.52 -11.50
CA VAL A 197 -15.57 -19.80 -12.01
C VAL A 197 -14.49 -20.55 -12.79
N LEU A 198 -13.76 -19.86 -13.66
CA LEU A 198 -12.67 -20.45 -14.42
C LEU A 198 -11.54 -20.95 -13.50
N CYS A 199 -11.21 -20.19 -12.45
CA CYS A 199 -10.20 -20.58 -11.47
C CYS A 199 -10.60 -21.86 -10.73
N GLU A 200 -11.85 -21.97 -10.31
CA GLU A 200 -12.40 -23.18 -9.68
C GLU A 200 -12.36 -24.39 -10.63
N GLN A 201 -12.74 -24.20 -11.90
CA GLN A 201 -12.68 -25.26 -12.91
C GLN A 201 -11.25 -25.75 -13.13
N LYS A 202 -10.27 -24.85 -13.25
CA LYS A 202 -8.85 -25.20 -13.39
C LYS A 202 -8.33 -25.95 -12.16
N PHE A 203 -8.74 -25.56 -10.95
CA PHE A 203 -8.37 -26.31 -9.75
C PHE A 203 -8.91 -27.75 -9.81
N LEU A 204 -10.20 -27.92 -10.12
CA LEU A 204 -10.85 -29.22 -10.19
C LEU A 204 -10.23 -30.15 -11.25
N SER A 205 -9.82 -29.60 -12.41
CA SER A 205 -9.21 -30.40 -13.47
C SER A 205 -7.76 -30.81 -13.18
N ASP A 206 -7.00 -29.95 -12.49
CA ASP A 206 -5.55 -30.04 -12.49
C ASP A 206 -4.94 -30.50 -11.16
N HIS A 207 -5.70 -30.51 -10.07
CA HIS A 207 -5.20 -30.96 -8.77
C HIS A 207 -5.04 -32.49 -8.72
N CYS A 208 -4.04 -32.95 -7.97
CA CYS A 208 -3.86 -34.37 -7.69
C CYS A 208 -3.23 -34.57 -6.31
N ARG A 209 -3.17 -35.82 -5.84
CA ARG A 209 -2.47 -36.18 -4.59
C ARG A 209 -1.25 -37.03 -4.89
N ASP A 210 -0.16 -36.77 -4.16
CA ASP A 210 1.02 -37.62 -4.16
C ASP A 210 0.79 -38.90 -3.32
N THR A 211 1.74 -39.84 -3.39
CA THR A 211 1.67 -41.10 -2.65
C THR A 211 1.71 -40.93 -1.12
N PHE A 212 2.09 -39.75 -0.64
CA PHE A 212 2.14 -39.40 0.77
C PHE A 212 0.89 -38.63 1.23
N GLY A 213 -0.08 -38.43 0.33
CA GLY A 213 -1.35 -37.76 0.60
C GLY A 213 -1.32 -36.25 0.43
N ARG A 214 -0.20 -35.63 0.06
CA ARG A 214 -0.11 -34.18 -0.16
C ARG A 214 -0.71 -33.80 -1.49
N TYR A 215 -1.41 -32.67 -1.51
CA TYR A 215 -1.97 -32.12 -2.73
C TYR A 215 -0.89 -31.45 -3.58
N THR A 216 -0.96 -31.69 -4.88
CA THR A 216 -0.23 -30.97 -5.91
C THR A 216 -1.22 -30.18 -6.74
N VAL A 217 -0.98 -28.87 -6.89
CA VAL A 217 -1.85 -27.95 -7.63
C VAL A 217 -1.06 -27.27 -8.75
N ARG A 218 -1.79 -26.71 -9.71
CA ARG A 218 -1.21 -25.90 -10.81
C ARG A 218 -1.41 -24.41 -10.55
N LEU A 219 -0.57 -23.60 -11.18
CA LEU A 219 -0.75 -22.14 -11.17
C LEU A 219 -1.92 -21.79 -12.10
N PRO A 220 -2.99 -21.15 -11.61
CA PRO A 220 -4.18 -20.88 -12.42
C PRO A 220 -3.94 -19.66 -13.33
N PHE A 221 -3.23 -19.86 -14.43
CA PHE A 221 -3.02 -18.80 -15.43
C PHE A 221 -4.34 -18.39 -16.11
N LYS A 222 -4.51 -17.08 -16.33
CA LYS A 222 -5.64 -16.47 -17.03
C LYS A 222 -5.76 -16.99 -18.47
N ASP A 223 -4.64 -17.01 -19.17
CA ASP A 223 -4.54 -17.49 -20.54
C ASP A 223 -4.12 -18.97 -20.57
N ASP A 224 -4.57 -19.71 -21.58
CA ASP A 224 -4.17 -21.10 -21.79
C ASP A 224 -2.78 -21.23 -22.43
N SER A 225 -2.26 -20.14 -23.00
CA SER A 225 -0.89 -20.07 -23.49
C SER A 225 0.09 -19.88 -22.33
N GLU A 226 1.24 -20.54 -22.38
CA GLU A 226 2.31 -20.33 -21.41
C GLU A 226 2.74 -18.86 -21.36
N PRO A 227 2.62 -18.17 -20.20
CA PRO A 227 3.06 -16.79 -20.10
C PRO A 227 4.58 -16.71 -20.21
N LYS A 228 5.05 -15.61 -20.81
CA LYS A 228 6.46 -15.32 -21.03
C LYS A 228 6.84 -14.05 -20.29
N PHE A 229 7.98 -14.07 -19.61
CA PHE A 229 8.46 -12.94 -18.81
C PHE A 229 9.90 -12.59 -19.20
N GLU A 230 10.07 -11.52 -19.95
CA GLU A 230 11.39 -11.14 -20.47
C GLU A 230 12.12 -10.24 -19.48
N GLY A 231 13.38 -10.54 -19.21
CA GLY A 231 14.21 -9.75 -18.28
C GLY A 231 13.85 -9.93 -16.80
N SER A 232 12.90 -10.80 -16.44
CA SER A 232 12.60 -11.10 -15.02
C SER A 232 13.83 -11.61 -14.27
N ARG A 233 14.67 -12.41 -14.96
CA ARG A 233 15.95 -12.91 -14.45
C ARG A 233 16.88 -11.78 -14.01
N ASP A 234 17.06 -10.76 -14.86
CA ASP A 234 17.94 -9.63 -14.58
C ASP A 234 17.40 -8.73 -13.47
N VAL A 235 16.08 -8.60 -13.37
CA VAL A 235 15.42 -7.88 -12.27
C VAL A 235 15.67 -8.60 -10.94
N ALA A 236 15.42 -9.91 -10.88
CA ALA A 236 15.66 -10.72 -9.69
C ALA A 236 17.13 -10.72 -9.27
N LEU A 237 18.05 -10.85 -10.23
CA LEU A 237 19.50 -10.84 -9.98
C LEU A 237 19.97 -9.49 -9.41
N ARG A 238 19.54 -8.36 -10.00
CA ARG A 238 19.88 -7.03 -9.49
C ARG A 238 19.37 -6.82 -8.06
N ARG A 239 18.14 -7.26 -7.78
CA ARG A 239 17.54 -7.18 -6.43
C ARG A 239 18.24 -8.08 -5.43
N PHE A 240 18.64 -9.29 -5.83
CA PHE A 240 19.43 -10.18 -5.01
C PHE A 240 20.76 -9.55 -4.59
N HIS A 241 21.53 -9.01 -5.54
CA HIS A 241 22.79 -8.33 -5.20
C HIS A 241 22.60 -7.07 -4.33
N ALA A 242 21.49 -6.34 -4.52
CA ALA A 242 21.16 -5.21 -3.65
C ALA A 242 20.86 -5.67 -2.21
N MET A 243 20.09 -6.75 -2.05
CA MET A 243 19.84 -7.38 -0.75
C MET A 243 21.14 -7.89 -0.13
N GLU A 244 22.01 -8.55 -0.90
CA GLU A 244 23.28 -9.08 -0.41
C GLU A 244 24.21 -7.97 0.12
N ARG A 245 24.30 -6.84 -0.59
CA ARG A 245 25.03 -5.64 -0.09
C ARG A 245 24.43 -5.05 1.19
N ARG A 246 23.13 -5.25 1.41
CA ARG A 246 22.46 -4.85 2.66
C ARG A 246 22.82 -5.82 3.79
N LEU A 247 22.76 -7.12 3.52
CA LEU A 247 23.09 -8.19 4.48
C LEU A 247 24.57 -8.15 4.89
N SER A 248 25.49 -7.79 3.99
CA SER A 248 26.92 -7.69 4.32
C SER A 248 27.25 -6.61 5.36
N ARG A 249 26.30 -5.71 5.68
CA ARG A 249 26.44 -4.67 6.71
C ARG A 249 25.95 -5.14 8.08
N ASP A 250 25.26 -6.28 8.13
CA ASP A 250 24.63 -6.84 9.34
C ASP A 250 24.82 -8.37 9.35
N PRO A 251 25.92 -8.86 9.97
CA PRO A 251 26.25 -10.28 9.99
C PRO A 251 25.20 -11.15 10.68
N ASP A 252 24.52 -10.64 11.70
CA ASP A 252 23.48 -11.38 12.43
C ASP A 252 22.25 -11.57 11.53
N LEU A 253 21.81 -10.51 10.85
CA LEU A 253 20.73 -10.58 9.88
C LEU A 253 21.07 -11.52 8.71
N GLN A 254 22.32 -11.51 8.24
CA GLN A 254 22.79 -12.42 7.20
C GLN A 254 22.70 -13.88 7.65
N LYS A 255 23.11 -14.18 8.89
CA LYS A 255 23.05 -15.53 9.45
C LYS A 255 21.60 -16.01 9.60
N GLU A 256 20.71 -15.18 10.15
CA GLU A 256 19.28 -15.52 10.26
C GLU A 256 18.65 -15.77 8.88
N TYR A 257 19.01 -14.96 7.87
CA TYR A 257 18.54 -15.14 6.49
C TYR A 257 19.07 -16.45 5.88
N ALA A 258 20.35 -16.75 6.05
CA ALA A 258 20.95 -17.99 5.55
C ALA A 258 20.30 -19.22 6.19
N ASN A 259 20.11 -19.22 7.52
CA ASN A 259 19.43 -20.29 8.24
C ASN A 259 18.01 -20.51 7.71
N PHE A 260 17.23 -19.44 7.52
CA PHE A 260 15.87 -19.57 6.97
C PHE A 260 15.87 -20.22 5.58
N MET A 261 16.79 -19.82 4.70
CA MET A 261 16.86 -20.37 3.34
C MET A 261 17.35 -21.83 3.36
N THR A 262 18.32 -22.17 4.21
CA THR A 262 18.75 -23.56 4.41
C THR A 262 17.62 -24.43 4.92
N ASP A 263 16.89 -24.00 5.96
CA ASP A 263 15.71 -24.72 6.46
C ASP A 263 14.64 -24.91 5.37
N TYR A 264 14.48 -23.92 4.48
CA TYR A 264 13.56 -23.99 3.34
C TYR A 264 14.02 -25.02 2.30
N LEU A 265 15.33 -25.17 2.09
CA LEU A 265 15.93 -26.19 1.21
C LEU A 265 15.79 -27.59 1.83
N ASP A 266 16.19 -27.74 3.09
CA ASP A 266 16.24 -29.03 3.79
C ASP A 266 14.85 -29.63 3.99
N ALA A 267 13.83 -28.78 4.18
CA ALA A 267 12.43 -29.20 4.22
C ALA A 267 11.86 -29.57 2.83
N GLY A 268 12.64 -29.46 1.75
CA GLY A 268 12.24 -29.77 0.39
C GLY A 268 11.27 -28.75 -0.23
N HIS A 269 11.10 -27.58 0.38
CA HIS A 269 10.21 -26.52 -0.14
C HIS A 269 10.81 -25.80 -1.35
N MET A 270 12.12 -25.90 -1.55
CA MET A 270 12.80 -25.54 -2.79
C MET A 270 13.81 -26.62 -3.20
N SER A 271 14.25 -26.58 -4.45
CA SER A 271 15.29 -27.48 -4.96
C SER A 271 16.24 -26.74 -5.89
N LEU A 272 17.50 -27.16 -5.87
CA LEU A 272 18.52 -26.66 -6.77
C LEU A 272 18.14 -26.98 -8.23
N VAL A 273 18.28 -26.01 -9.12
CA VAL A 273 18.07 -26.22 -10.55
C VAL A 273 19.33 -26.91 -11.13
N PRO A 274 19.18 -28.08 -11.78
CA PRO A 274 20.29 -28.72 -12.48
C PRO A 274 20.89 -27.85 -13.59
N GLY A 275 22.20 -27.95 -13.83
CA GLY A 275 22.91 -27.12 -14.82
C GLY A 275 22.34 -27.21 -16.24
N ASN A 276 21.81 -28.37 -16.63
CA ASN A 276 21.16 -28.61 -17.93
C ASN A 276 19.78 -27.95 -18.06
N GLU A 277 19.19 -27.45 -16.98
CA GLU A 277 17.85 -26.85 -16.95
C GLU A 277 17.89 -25.34 -16.66
N LEU A 278 19.08 -24.73 -16.57
CA LEU A 278 19.22 -23.30 -16.30
C LEU A 278 18.53 -22.43 -17.38
N SER A 279 18.51 -22.87 -18.64
CA SER A 279 17.84 -22.18 -19.75
C SER A 279 16.31 -22.27 -19.74
N GLN A 280 15.73 -23.13 -18.89
CA GLN A 280 14.28 -23.39 -18.85
C GLN A 280 13.53 -22.47 -17.88
N GLY A 281 14.22 -21.54 -17.21
CA GLY A 281 13.60 -20.62 -16.27
C GLY A 281 12.58 -19.70 -16.93
N LYS A 282 11.33 -19.76 -16.48
CA LYS A 282 10.22 -18.99 -17.06
C LYS A 282 9.98 -17.67 -16.34
N TYR A 283 10.08 -17.66 -15.01
CA TYR A 283 10.01 -16.44 -14.21
C TYR A 283 10.88 -16.55 -12.96
N TYR A 284 11.54 -15.44 -12.60
CA TYR A 284 12.39 -15.35 -11.42
C TYR A 284 11.75 -14.38 -10.43
N ILE A 285 11.35 -14.90 -9.27
CA ILE A 285 10.73 -14.13 -8.20
C ILE A 285 11.84 -13.45 -7.39
N PRO A 286 11.92 -12.11 -7.35
CA PRO A 286 12.79 -11.44 -6.41
C PRO A 286 12.29 -11.65 -4.97
N HIS A 287 13.20 -11.75 -4.02
CA HIS A 287 12.84 -11.86 -2.61
C HIS A 287 13.72 -11.01 -1.72
N HIS A 288 13.24 -10.75 -0.51
CA HIS A 288 13.96 -9.97 0.50
C HIS A 288 13.56 -10.40 1.91
N CYS A 289 14.44 -10.20 2.88
CA CYS A 289 14.12 -10.46 4.29
C CYS A 289 13.49 -9.25 4.99
N VAL A 290 12.57 -9.54 5.91
CA VAL A 290 11.91 -8.59 6.81
C VAL A 290 11.99 -9.13 8.24
N LEU A 291 12.30 -8.25 9.19
CA LEU A 291 12.29 -8.57 10.61
C LEU A 291 10.90 -8.32 11.21
N ARG A 292 10.39 -9.28 11.99
CA ARG A 292 9.23 -9.11 12.86
C ARG A 292 9.68 -9.34 14.31
N PRO A 293 9.99 -8.27 15.06
CA PRO A 293 10.47 -8.41 16.44
C PRO A 293 9.47 -9.14 17.35
N ASP A 294 8.17 -9.03 17.06
CA ASP A 294 7.09 -9.61 17.87
C ASP A 294 6.77 -11.09 17.55
N SER A 295 7.52 -11.75 16.64
CA SER A 295 7.21 -13.13 16.25
C SER A 295 7.88 -14.15 17.19
N ALA A 296 7.07 -14.90 17.93
CA ALA A 296 7.55 -15.93 18.87
C ALA A 296 8.38 -17.07 18.24
N THR A 297 8.25 -17.33 16.94
CA THR A 297 8.85 -18.51 16.28
C THR A 297 9.97 -18.21 15.29
N THR A 298 10.08 -17.00 14.74
CA THR A 298 11.12 -16.64 13.76
C THR A 298 11.17 -15.13 13.61
N ARG A 299 12.26 -14.52 14.10
CA ARG A 299 12.51 -13.08 14.03
C ARG A 299 12.59 -12.57 12.58
N LEU A 300 13.02 -13.43 11.66
CA LEU A 300 13.16 -13.14 10.23
C LEU A 300 12.16 -13.92 9.37
N ARG A 301 11.59 -13.25 8.36
CA ARG A 301 10.83 -13.87 7.27
C ARG A 301 11.36 -13.42 5.92
N VAL A 302 11.37 -14.31 4.93
CA VAL A 302 11.66 -13.96 3.54
C VAL A 302 10.35 -13.68 2.81
N VAL A 303 10.26 -12.57 2.10
CA VAL A 303 9.10 -12.17 1.30
C VAL A 303 9.44 -12.37 -0.18
N PHE A 304 8.60 -13.13 -0.87
CA PHE A 304 8.70 -13.37 -2.31
C PHE A 304 7.80 -12.37 -3.06
N ASP A 305 8.39 -11.55 -3.92
CA ASP A 305 7.71 -10.49 -4.63
C ASP A 305 7.31 -10.93 -6.04
N ALA A 306 6.21 -11.68 -6.14
CA ALA A 306 5.63 -12.08 -7.42
C ALA A 306 4.91 -10.93 -8.17
N SER A 307 4.87 -9.72 -7.59
CA SER A 307 4.38 -8.51 -8.24
C SER A 307 5.48 -7.74 -8.98
N ALA A 308 6.73 -8.21 -8.89
CA ALA A 308 7.85 -7.62 -9.60
C ALA A 308 7.63 -7.68 -11.11
N LYS A 309 7.62 -6.51 -11.74
CA LYS A 309 7.41 -6.37 -13.17
C LYS A 309 8.66 -6.76 -13.96
N ASP A 310 8.42 -7.43 -15.08
CA ASP A 310 9.42 -7.74 -16.10
C ASP A 310 9.74 -6.52 -16.98
N ALA A 311 10.55 -6.69 -18.03
CA ALA A 311 10.92 -5.60 -18.94
C ALA A 311 9.72 -5.00 -19.69
N HIS A 312 8.62 -5.75 -19.82
CA HIS A 312 7.37 -5.35 -20.48
C HIS A 312 6.29 -4.94 -19.49
N SER A 313 6.66 -4.61 -18.24
CA SER A 313 5.75 -4.19 -17.18
C SER A 313 4.69 -5.22 -16.76
N ARG A 314 4.94 -6.53 -16.98
CA ARG A 314 4.07 -7.63 -16.54
C ARG A 314 4.68 -8.38 -15.36
N SER A 315 3.87 -8.76 -14.37
CA SER A 315 4.28 -9.58 -13.23
C SER A 315 3.62 -10.96 -13.26
N LEU A 316 4.15 -11.91 -12.47
CA LEU A 316 3.50 -13.22 -12.32
C LEU A 316 2.06 -13.04 -11.82
N ASN A 317 1.85 -12.16 -10.84
CA ASN A 317 0.52 -11.89 -10.28
C ASN A 317 -0.50 -11.36 -11.29
N ASP A 318 -0.06 -10.61 -12.31
CA ASP A 318 -0.97 -10.08 -13.34
C ASP A 318 -1.56 -11.19 -14.22
N THR A 319 -0.83 -12.30 -14.36
CA THR A 319 -1.18 -13.47 -15.20
C THR A 319 -2.02 -14.53 -14.49
N GLN A 320 -2.17 -14.43 -13.16
CA GLN A 320 -2.88 -15.42 -12.35
C GLN A 320 -4.36 -15.04 -12.17
N LEU A 321 -5.24 -16.04 -12.19
CA LEU A 321 -6.59 -15.96 -11.66
C LEU A 321 -6.50 -16.03 -10.12
N ILE A 322 -7.10 -15.05 -9.44
CA ILE A 322 -7.04 -14.95 -7.97
C ILE A 322 -7.90 -16.04 -7.32
N GLY A 323 -9.00 -16.42 -7.97
CA GLY A 323 -10.00 -17.33 -7.44
C GLY A 323 -10.93 -16.68 -6.42
N PRO A 324 -12.06 -17.33 -6.11
CA PRO A 324 -13.04 -16.81 -5.18
C PRO A 324 -12.53 -16.69 -3.75
N LYS A 325 -13.10 -15.75 -2.99
CA LYS A 325 -12.83 -15.61 -1.56
C LYS A 325 -13.46 -16.78 -0.78
N LEU A 326 -12.66 -17.80 -0.49
CA LEU A 326 -13.08 -18.99 0.26
C LEU A 326 -12.93 -18.86 1.78
N GLN A 327 -12.32 -17.78 2.28
CA GLN A 327 -12.16 -17.60 3.73
C GLN A 327 -13.54 -17.31 4.35
N PRO A 328 -13.96 -18.05 5.40
CA PRO A 328 -15.17 -17.72 6.14
C PRO A 328 -15.06 -16.32 6.75
N ASN A 329 -16.21 -15.72 7.06
CA ASN A 329 -16.25 -14.41 7.70
C ASN A 329 -15.69 -14.52 9.12
N ILE A 330 -14.67 -13.72 9.45
CA ILE A 330 -14.05 -13.68 10.79
C ILE A 330 -15.11 -13.43 11.87
N LEU A 331 -16.08 -12.54 11.61
CA LEU A 331 -17.18 -12.28 12.53
C LEU A 331 -17.95 -13.55 12.88
N GLU A 332 -18.29 -14.36 11.87
CA GLU A 332 -19.03 -15.59 12.07
C GLU A 332 -18.23 -16.63 12.85
N ILE A 333 -16.93 -16.76 12.57
CA ILE A 333 -16.04 -17.65 13.32
C ILE A 333 -15.98 -17.24 14.78
N LEU A 334 -15.77 -15.94 15.05
CA LEU A 334 -15.70 -15.42 16.41
C LEU A 334 -17.03 -15.58 17.16
N LEU A 335 -18.18 -15.41 16.50
CA LEU A 335 -19.49 -15.66 17.10
C LEU A 335 -19.69 -17.13 17.44
N ARG A 336 -19.37 -18.06 16.52
CA ARG A 336 -19.42 -19.50 16.80
C ARG A 336 -18.49 -19.88 17.95
N PHE A 337 -17.27 -19.37 17.93
CA PHE A 337 -16.30 -19.54 19.01
C PHE A 337 -16.88 -19.12 20.37
N ARG A 338 -17.61 -17.99 20.45
CA ARG A 338 -18.23 -17.52 21.70
C ARG A 338 -19.46 -18.30 22.17
N VAL A 339 -20.10 -19.07 21.31
CA VAL A 339 -21.29 -19.86 21.67
C VAL A 339 -20.91 -21.10 22.48
N HIS A 340 -19.69 -21.61 22.30
CA HIS A 340 -19.22 -22.83 22.94
C HIS A 340 -18.74 -22.62 24.37
N ASN A 341 -19.04 -23.59 25.24
CA ASN A 341 -18.54 -23.62 26.62
C ASN A 341 -17.04 -23.97 26.69
N ILE A 342 -16.58 -24.87 25.82
CA ILE A 342 -15.17 -25.26 25.70
C ILE A 342 -14.69 -24.88 24.31
N VAL A 343 -13.66 -24.06 24.25
CA VAL A 343 -13.10 -23.54 23.00
C VAL A 343 -11.66 -23.94 22.85
N PHE A 344 -11.23 -24.15 21.61
CA PHE A 344 -9.84 -24.44 21.28
C PHE A 344 -9.37 -23.71 20.03
N MET A 345 -8.06 -23.51 19.97
CA MET A 345 -7.38 -22.96 18.81
C MET A 345 -6.19 -23.82 18.41
N ALA A 346 -5.86 -23.80 17.13
CA ALA A 346 -4.65 -24.43 16.58
C ALA A 346 -4.14 -23.67 15.33
N ASP A 347 -2.86 -23.83 15.02
CA ASP A 347 -2.16 -23.30 13.84
C ASP A 347 -1.79 -24.45 12.90
N VAL A 348 -2.12 -24.31 11.62
CA VAL A 348 -1.68 -25.20 10.55
C VAL A 348 -0.23 -24.87 10.20
N ARG A 349 0.70 -25.72 10.62
CA ARG A 349 2.13 -25.50 10.45
C ARG A 349 2.49 -25.28 8.98
N GLN A 350 2.88 -24.03 8.68
CA GLN A 350 3.36 -23.64 7.35
C GLN A 350 2.40 -24.08 6.23
N MET A 351 1.09 -23.86 6.42
CA MET A 351 0.00 -24.33 5.55
C MET A 351 0.33 -24.32 4.05
N TYR A 352 0.71 -23.16 3.51
CA TYR A 352 1.05 -23.00 2.09
C TYR A 352 2.16 -23.96 1.62
N ARG A 353 3.17 -24.20 2.47
CA ARG A 353 4.32 -25.04 2.14
C ARG A 353 4.02 -26.54 2.17
N GLN A 354 2.85 -26.94 2.65
CA GLN A 354 2.41 -28.34 2.61
C GLN A 354 1.75 -28.70 1.27
N ILE A 355 1.49 -27.71 0.42
CA ILE A 355 0.84 -27.88 -0.88
C ILE A 355 1.90 -27.75 -1.96
N LEU A 356 2.05 -28.78 -2.78
CA LEU A 356 3.02 -28.83 -3.86
C LEU A 356 2.51 -28.08 -5.09
N ILE A 357 3.44 -27.53 -5.85
CA ILE A 357 3.19 -27.00 -7.19
C ILE A 357 3.62 -28.07 -8.20
N SER A 358 2.80 -28.27 -9.23
CA SER A 358 3.10 -29.17 -10.34
C SER A 358 4.46 -28.85 -10.96
N GLN A 359 5.23 -29.89 -11.32
CA GLN A 359 6.58 -29.72 -11.87
C GLN A 359 6.61 -28.79 -13.09
N ALA A 360 5.57 -28.85 -13.94
CA ALA A 360 5.43 -28.00 -15.13
C ALA A 360 5.38 -26.49 -14.82
N ASP A 361 4.95 -26.13 -13.61
CA ASP A 361 4.74 -24.74 -13.22
C ASP A 361 5.81 -24.22 -12.24
N ARG A 362 6.70 -25.08 -11.73
CA ARG A 362 7.76 -24.69 -10.78
C ARG A 362 8.78 -23.72 -11.38
N ASP A 363 8.98 -23.76 -12.70
CA ASP A 363 9.89 -22.85 -13.38
C ASP A 363 9.38 -21.40 -13.50
N TYR A 364 8.13 -21.15 -13.09
CA TYR A 364 7.63 -19.80 -12.83
C TYR A 364 7.96 -19.29 -11.43
N GLN A 365 8.58 -20.13 -10.58
CA GLN A 365 8.95 -19.80 -9.21
C GLN A 365 10.45 -19.99 -8.99
N ARG A 366 11.29 -19.47 -9.89
CA ARG A 366 12.74 -19.49 -9.71
C ARG A 366 13.23 -18.37 -8.81
N ILE A 367 14.29 -18.62 -8.06
CA ILE A 367 14.95 -17.64 -7.20
C ILE A 367 16.47 -17.79 -7.29
N PHE A 368 17.19 -16.73 -6.89
CA PHE A 368 18.64 -16.76 -6.75
C PHE A 368 19.06 -16.85 -5.29
N TRP A 369 19.96 -17.74 -4.94
CA TRP A 369 20.49 -17.81 -3.58
C TRP A 369 21.89 -18.42 -3.51
N ARG A 370 22.62 -18.05 -2.46
CA ARG A 370 23.89 -18.63 -2.03
C ARG A 370 24.08 -18.36 -0.54
N THR A 371 24.81 -19.22 0.16
CA THR A 371 25.00 -19.10 1.60
C THR A 371 25.93 -17.94 1.94
N THR A 372 27.03 -17.83 1.18
CA THR A 372 28.06 -16.82 1.38
C THR A 372 28.38 -16.06 0.09
N PRO A 373 28.81 -14.78 0.15
CA PRO A 373 29.19 -14.03 -1.04
C PRO A 373 30.36 -14.62 -1.83
N THR A 374 31.15 -15.48 -1.18
CA THR A 374 32.28 -16.22 -1.78
C THR A 374 31.85 -17.42 -2.60
N GLU A 375 30.65 -17.97 -2.34
CA GLU A 375 30.10 -19.08 -3.12
C GLU A 375 29.58 -18.61 -4.48
N CYS A 376 29.54 -19.54 -5.43
CA CYS A 376 28.88 -19.31 -6.71
C CYS A 376 27.38 -19.11 -6.49
N LEU A 377 26.78 -18.12 -7.16
CA LEU A 377 25.36 -17.89 -7.09
C LEU A 377 24.61 -19.01 -7.80
N GLN A 378 23.63 -19.62 -7.12
CA GLN A 378 22.84 -20.73 -7.65
C GLN A 378 21.39 -20.33 -7.91
N GLU A 379 20.74 -21.08 -8.80
CA GLU A 379 19.33 -20.96 -9.12
C GLU A 379 18.55 -22.07 -8.43
N TYR A 380 17.48 -21.72 -7.72
CA TYR A 380 16.57 -22.66 -7.07
C TYR A 380 15.17 -22.49 -7.66
N ARG A 381 14.37 -23.56 -7.62
CA ARG A 381 12.93 -23.49 -7.90
C ARG A 381 12.14 -23.81 -6.64
N LEU A 382 11.10 -23.03 -6.36
CA LEU A 382 10.19 -23.29 -5.25
C LEU A 382 9.25 -24.45 -5.65
N ASN A 383 9.07 -25.39 -4.74
CA ASN A 383 8.29 -26.62 -4.98
C ASN A 383 6.85 -26.53 -4.47
N THR A 384 6.54 -25.50 -3.68
CA THR A 384 5.30 -25.41 -2.90
C THR A 384 4.56 -24.12 -3.21
N VAL A 385 3.28 -24.05 -2.84
CA VAL A 385 2.51 -22.81 -2.93
C VAL A 385 3.22 -21.74 -2.11
N THR A 386 3.59 -20.64 -2.76
CA THR A 386 4.40 -19.58 -2.16
C THR A 386 3.55 -18.35 -1.87
N TYR A 387 3.62 -17.85 -0.64
CA TYR A 387 2.95 -16.59 -0.28
C TYR A 387 3.58 -15.41 -1.05
N GLY A 388 2.74 -14.45 -1.45
CA GLY A 388 3.14 -13.34 -2.34
C GLY A 388 2.65 -13.51 -3.77
N VAL A 389 2.28 -14.74 -4.18
CA VAL A 389 1.53 -14.99 -5.42
C VAL A 389 0.04 -14.75 -5.18
N SER A 390 -0.64 -14.10 -6.13
CA SER A 390 -2.04 -13.66 -5.98
C SER A 390 -3.06 -14.80 -5.83
N SER A 391 -2.82 -15.95 -6.48
CA SER A 391 -3.67 -17.14 -6.41
C SER A 391 -3.44 -18.01 -5.18
N SER A 392 -2.32 -17.82 -4.46
CA SER A 392 -1.94 -18.68 -3.34
C SER A 392 -2.99 -18.81 -2.22
N PRO A 393 -3.68 -17.73 -1.77
CA PRO A 393 -4.71 -17.85 -0.75
C PRO A 393 -5.88 -18.73 -1.18
N PHE A 394 -6.34 -18.59 -2.42
CA PHE A 394 -7.39 -19.45 -2.98
C PHE A 394 -6.92 -20.91 -3.04
N LEU A 395 -5.75 -21.17 -3.63
CA LEU A 395 -5.22 -22.53 -3.74
C LEU A 395 -5.09 -23.21 -2.38
N ALA A 396 -4.62 -22.49 -1.36
CA ALA A 396 -4.45 -23.02 -0.02
C ALA A 396 -5.79 -23.34 0.65
N CYS A 397 -6.74 -22.40 0.65
CA CYS A 397 -8.06 -22.62 1.23
C CYS A 397 -8.85 -23.70 0.47
N ARG A 398 -8.80 -23.69 -0.87
CA ARG A 398 -9.50 -24.68 -1.70
C ARG A 398 -8.96 -26.09 -1.48
N THR A 399 -7.65 -26.23 -1.27
CA THR A 399 -7.02 -27.51 -0.93
C THR A 399 -7.53 -28.09 0.40
N LEU A 400 -7.67 -27.26 1.45
CA LEU A 400 -8.28 -27.73 2.70
C LEU A 400 -9.74 -28.13 2.53
N ARG A 401 -10.51 -27.37 1.72
CA ARG A 401 -11.87 -27.77 1.37
C ARG A 401 -11.91 -29.08 0.58
N GLN A 402 -10.97 -29.28 -0.34
CA GLN A 402 -10.84 -30.53 -1.08
C GLN A 402 -10.53 -31.71 -0.15
N LEU A 403 -9.66 -31.53 0.84
CA LEU A 403 -9.41 -32.54 1.88
C LEU A 403 -10.69 -32.91 2.66
N ALA A 404 -11.51 -31.92 2.99
CA ALA A 404 -12.81 -32.13 3.64
C ALA A 404 -13.84 -32.81 2.73
N GLU A 405 -13.76 -32.59 1.41
CA GLU A 405 -14.59 -33.28 0.40
C GLU A 405 -14.17 -34.75 0.23
N ASP A 406 -12.87 -35.00 0.09
CA ASP A 406 -12.30 -36.32 -0.20
C ASP A 406 -12.41 -37.27 1.01
N GLU A 407 -11.98 -36.82 2.19
CA GLU A 407 -11.80 -37.67 3.37
C GLU A 407 -12.77 -37.32 4.52
N GLY A 408 -13.42 -36.16 4.47
CA GLY A 408 -14.20 -35.62 5.58
C GLY A 408 -15.45 -36.42 5.93
N ASN A 409 -15.93 -37.32 5.06
CA ASN A 409 -17.08 -38.19 5.39
C ASN A 409 -16.78 -39.16 6.54
N GLN A 410 -15.51 -39.55 6.73
CA GLN A 410 -15.08 -40.37 7.88
C GLN A 410 -14.90 -39.54 9.16
N TYR A 411 -14.79 -38.21 9.02
CA TYR A 411 -14.49 -37.26 10.09
C TYR A 411 -15.49 -36.09 10.07
N PRO A 412 -16.79 -36.34 10.33
CA PRO A 412 -17.84 -35.36 10.09
C PRO A 412 -17.72 -34.09 10.92
N ILE A 413 -17.18 -34.18 12.15
CA ILE A 413 -16.97 -33.01 13.01
C ILE A 413 -15.86 -32.14 12.43
N ALA A 414 -14.72 -32.76 12.10
CA ALA A 414 -13.59 -32.04 11.48
C ALA A 414 -13.96 -31.45 10.12
N LYS A 415 -14.75 -32.15 9.31
CA LYS A 415 -15.29 -31.63 8.04
C LYS A 415 -16.08 -30.33 8.25
N GLY A 416 -16.99 -30.32 9.24
CA GLY A 416 -17.73 -29.11 9.61
C GLY A 416 -16.80 -27.96 9.96
N ILE A 417 -15.85 -28.21 10.87
CA ILE A 417 -14.87 -27.21 11.33
C ILE A 417 -14.02 -26.67 10.18
N ILE A 418 -13.52 -27.51 9.25
CA ILE A 418 -12.74 -27.04 8.09
C ILE A 418 -13.55 -26.08 7.21
N LEU A 419 -14.85 -26.34 7.05
CA LEU A 419 -15.70 -25.53 6.19
C LEU A 419 -16.15 -24.22 6.84
N SER A 420 -16.29 -24.17 8.17
CA SER A 420 -16.84 -23.01 8.88
C SER A 420 -15.83 -22.23 9.72
N ASP A 421 -14.82 -22.88 10.31
CA ASP A 421 -14.07 -22.36 11.47
C ASP A 421 -12.55 -22.27 11.23
N VAL A 422 -12.10 -22.61 10.01
CA VAL A 422 -10.70 -22.45 9.59
C VAL A 422 -10.54 -21.14 8.81
N TYR A 423 -9.69 -20.26 9.31
CA TYR A 423 -9.31 -19.01 8.68
C TYR A 423 -7.84 -19.04 8.27
N ILE A 424 -7.58 -19.38 7.01
CA ILE A 424 -6.22 -19.58 6.48
C ILE A 424 -5.50 -20.66 7.32
N ASP A 425 -4.50 -20.29 8.10
CA ASP A 425 -3.69 -21.16 8.95
C ASP A 425 -4.22 -21.28 10.38
N ASP A 426 -5.19 -20.46 10.79
CA ASP A 426 -5.76 -20.50 12.13
C ASP A 426 -7.05 -21.35 12.15
N VAL A 427 -7.14 -22.25 13.13
CA VAL A 427 -8.35 -22.99 13.49
C VAL A 427 -8.88 -22.40 14.80
N ALA A 428 -10.14 -21.96 14.83
CA ALA A 428 -10.78 -21.45 16.04
C ALA A 428 -12.20 -22.02 16.15
N SER A 429 -12.39 -23.00 17.03
CA SER A 429 -13.66 -23.72 17.17
C SER A 429 -13.89 -24.14 18.63
N GLY A 430 -14.96 -24.89 18.89
CA GLY A 430 -15.30 -25.34 20.24
C GLY A 430 -16.42 -26.36 20.27
N SER A 431 -16.83 -26.71 21.49
CA SER A 431 -17.96 -27.57 21.77
C SER A 431 -18.50 -27.31 23.19
N ASP A 432 -19.69 -27.85 23.48
CA ASP A 432 -20.36 -27.63 24.77
C ASP A 432 -19.88 -28.61 25.86
N THR A 433 -19.32 -29.75 25.46
CA THR A 433 -18.81 -30.79 26.37
C THR A 433 -17.38 -31.19 26.03
N LEU A 434 -16.63 -31.61 27.06
CA LEU A 434 -15.22 -32.01 26.90
C LEU A 434 -15.06 -33.20 25.96
N GLU A 435 -15.98 -34.15 26.02
CA GLU A 435 -15.97 -35.36 25.19
C GLU A 435 -16.10 -35.01 23.70
N HIS A 436 -17.03 -34.13 23.35
CA HIS A 436 -17.19 -33.69 21.97
C HIS A 436 -16.03 -32.81 21.51
N ALA A 437 -15.48 -31.95 22.37
CA ALA A 437 -14.27 -31.17 22.07
C ALA A 437 -13.07 -32.08 21.80
N GLN A 438 -12.90 -33.15 22.59
CA GLN A 438 -11.88 -34.16 22.40
C GLN A 438 -12.05 -34.88 21.06
N GLN A 439 -13.27 -35.33 20.73
CA GLN A 439 -13.57 -35.94 19.43
C GLN A 439 -13.28 -34.98 18.28
N ALA A 440 -13.66 -33.70 18.39
CA ALA A 440 -13.39 -32.69 17.37
C ALA A 440 -11.87 -32.55 17.13
N LYS A 441 -11.10 -32.41 18.20
CA LYS A 441 -9.63 -32.33 18.15
C LYS A 441 -9.00 -33.56 17.49
N ASP A 442 -9.41 -34.76 17.89
CA ASP A 442 -8.84 -36.00 17.38
C ASP A 442 -9.18 -36.21 15.89
N GLN A 443 -10.43 -35.93 15.50
CA GLN A 443 -10.85 -35.96 14.09
C GLN A 443 -10.09 -34.92 13.26
N LEU A 444 -9.85 -33.71 13.79
CA LEU A 444 -9.09 -32.67 13.09
C LEU A 444 -7.65 -33.12 12.86
N ILE A 445 -6.97 -33.62 13.90
CA ILE A 445 -5.59 -34.10 13.78
C ILE A 445 -5.49 -35.24 12.75
N ALA A 446 -6.43 -36.19 12.81
CA ALA A 446 -6.47 -37.30 11.86
C ALA A 446 -6.71 -36.82 10.42
N LEU A 447 -7.73 -35.97 10.20
CA LEU A 447 -8.10 -35.49 8.87
C LEU A 447 -6.99 -34.63 8.25
N PHE A 448 -6.42 -33.67 9.00
CA PHE A 448 -5.31 -32.84 8.51
C PHE A 448 -4.09 -33.67 8.15
N LYS A 449 -3.79 -34.72 8.95
CA LYS A 449 -2.67 -35.63 8.69
C LYS A 449 -2.81 -36.38 7.36
N LEU A 450 -4.03 -36.75 6.95
CA LEU A 450 -4.26 -37.38 5.65
C LEU A 450 -3.85 -36.46 4.49
N GLY A 451 -4.08 -35.15 4.61
CA GLY A 451 -3.64 -34.15 3.62
C GLY A 451 -2.17 -33.74 3.74
N GLY A 452 -1.40 -34.32 4.67
CA GLY A 452 -0.03 -33.94 4.96
C GLY A 452 0.12 -32.64 5.76
N PHE A 453 -0.97 -32.14 6.35
CA PHE A 453 -0.95 -30.96 7.21
C PHE A 453 -0.76 -31.34 8.68
N HIS A 454 -0.10 -30.46 9.44
CA HIS A 454 0.18 -30.67 10.85
C HIS A 454 -0.34 -29.50 11.69
N LEU A 455 -1.23 -29.79 12.64
CA LEU A 455 -1.76 -28.82 13.58
C LEU A 455 -0.82 -28.69 14.79
N ARG A 456 -0.55 -27.47 15.22
CA ARG A 456 0.32 -27.15 16.36
C ARG A 456 -0.21 -25.92 17.10
N LYS A 457 0.52 -25.47 18.13
CA LYS A 457 0.15 -24.32 18.96
C LYS A 457 -1.26 -24.44 19.53
N TRP A 458 -1.63 -25.65 19.95
CA TRP A 458 -2.92 -25.92 20.55
C TRP A 458 -3.10 -25.15 21.86
N VAL A 459 -4.27 -24.54 22.00
CA VAL A 459 -4.71 -23.80 23.19
C VAL A 459 -6.18 -24.08 23.43
N SER A 460 -6.61 -24.06 24.70
CA SER A 460 -8.01 -24.23 25.10
C SER A 460 -8.30 -23.46 26.39
N ASN A 461 -9.55 -23.06 26.62
CA ASN A 461 -10.00 -22.59 27.93
C ASN A 461 -10.14 -23.72 28.97
N ASN A 462 -10.12 -24.97 28.51
CA ASN A 462 -10.12 -26.16 29.34
C ASN A 462 -8.82 -26.96 29.16
N ALA A 463 -8.00 -26.98 30.20
CA ALA A 463 -6.70 -27.66 30.21
C ALA A 463 -6.78 -29.17 29.94
N GLN A 464 -7.88 -29.84 30.31
CA GLN A 464 -8.02 -31.28 30.13
C GLN A 464 -7.95 -31.69 28.66
N LEU A 465 -8.40 -30.81 27.76
CA LEU A 465 -8.35 -31.02 26.31
C LEU A 465 -6.93 -31.07 25.73
N LEU A 466 -5.93 -30.56 26.46
CA LEU A 466 -4.56 -30.47 25.99
C LEU A 466 -3.65 -31.58 26.54
N LEU A 467 -4.10 -32.37 27.52
CA LEU A 467 -3.24 -33.25 28.32
C LEU A 467 -2.59 -34.39 27.52
N ASP A 468 -3.28 -34.89 26.50
CA ASP A 468 -2.87 -35.97 25.61
C ASP A 468 -2.03 -35.51 24.41
N LEU A 469 -1.95 -34.20 24.14
CA LEU A 469 -1.14 -33.65 23.05
C LEU A 469 0.35 -33.60 23.41
N PRO A 470 1.27 -33.82 22.46
CA PRO A 470 2.69 -33.57 22.69
C PRO A 470 2.96 -32.11 23.12
N ILE A 471 3.86 -31.90 24.08
CA ILE A 471 4.17 -30.55 24.62
C ILE A 471 4.60 -29.58 23.51
N GLN A 472 5.34 -30.07 22.51
CA GLN A 472 5.78 -29.31 21.34
C GLN A 472 4.63 -28.77 20.46
N ASP A 473 3.48 -29.42 20.50
CA ASP A 473 2.30 -29.06 19.71
C ASP A 473 1.35 -28.15 20.50
N ARG A 474 1.57 -27.98 21.79
CA ARG A 474 0.91 -26.98 22.63
C ARG A 474 1.62 -25.63 22.43
N LEU A 475 0.89 -24.52 22.52
CA LEU A 475 1.52 -23.21 22.42
C LEU A 475 2.52 -23.01 23.59
N THR A 476 3.82 -23.00 23.28
CA THR A 476 4.89 -23.03 24.29
C THR A 476 5.33 -21.61 24.67
N GLY A 477 4.96 -21.21 25.88
CA GLY A 477 5.41 -20.03 26.61
C GLY A 477 4.83 -20.13 28.03
N SER A 478 5.59 -20.69 28.97
CA SER A 478 5.15 -20.90 30.37
C SER A 478 3.73 -21.51 30.50
N VAL A 479 3.49 -22.69 29.94
CA VAL A 479 2.26 -23.45 30.22
C VAL A 479 2.42 -24.18 31.55
N SER A 480 2.51 -23.42 32.64
CA SER A 480 2.09 -23.87 33.96
C SER A 480 0.77 -23.17 34.21
N LEU A 481 -0.31 -23.95 34.37
CA LEU A 481 -1.60 -23.47 34.86
C LEU A 481 -1.50 -22.87 36.28
N ASP A 482 -0.33 -22.96 36.89
CA ASP A 482 0.01 -22.49 38.23
C ASP A 482 0.59 -21.05 38.26
N ASN A 483 0.88 -20.43 37.10
CA ASN A 483 1.42 -19.06 37.04
C ASN A 483 0.33 -18.06 36.66
N TYR A 484 -0.05 -17.21 37.61
CA TYR A 484 -1.08 -16.16 37.56
C TYR A 484 -0.78 -14.97 36.61
N GLU A 485 0.24 -15.06 35.75
CA GLU A 485 0.45 -14.01 34.73
C GLU A 485 -0.48 -14.26 33.55
N THR A 486 -1.48 -13.39 33.39
CA THR A 486 -2.53 -13.44 32.37
C THR A 486 -1.93 -13.57 30.96
N GLN A 487 -2.12 -14.74 30.34
CA GLN A 487 -1.57 -15.06 29.02
C GLN A 487 -2.50 -14.54 27.93
N ILE A 488 -2.22 -13.34 27.46
CA ILE A 488 -3.00 -12.70 26.41
C ILE A 488 -2.60 -13.29 25.05
N LEU A 489 -3.49 -14.09 24.47
CA LEU A 489 -3.32 -14.68 23.14
C LEU A 489 -4.05 -13.87 22.07
N LYS A 490 -3.70 -14.05 20.80
CA LYS A 490 -4.43 -13.47 19.68
C LYS A 490 -5.26 -14.53 18.96
N ILE A 491 -6.55 -14.27 18.80
CA ILE A 491 -7.50 -15.05 18.01
C ILE A 491 -8.02 -14.18 16.87
N LEU A 492 -7.65 -14.52 15.63
CA LEU A 492 -8.06 -13.80 14.42
C LEU A 492 -7.93 -12.26 14.52
N GLY A 493 -6.92 -11.79 15.25
CA GLY A 493 -6.63 -10.37 15.47
C GLY A 493 -7.13 -9.78 16.79
N LEU A 494 -8.10 -10.41 17.48
CA LEU A 494 -8.53 -10.02 18.82
C LEU A 494 -7.65 -10.62 19.90
N LYS A 495 -7.53 -9.96 21.06
CA LYS A 495 -6.87 -10.55 22.21
C LYS A 495 -7.86 -11.40 23.02
N TRP A 496 -7.44 -12.56 23.48
CA TRP A 496 -8.25 -13.51 24.25
C TRP A 496 -7.44 -14.10 25.39
N ASP A 497 -8.03 -14.15 26.57
CA ASP A 497 -7.51 -14.84 27.75
C ASP A 497 -8.24 -16.19 27.92
N PRO A 498 -7.55 -17.33 27.74
CA PRO A 498 -8.16 -18.65 27.90
C PRO A 498 -8.67 -18.94 29.31
N HIS A 499 -8.08 -18.34 30.35
CA HIS A 499 -8.42 -18.66 31.74
C HIS A 499 -9.76 -18.05 32.16
N THR A 500 -9.94 -16.77 31.84
CA THR A 500 -11.18 -16.04 32.11
C THR A 500 -12.19 -16.17 30.97
N ASP A 501 -11.76 -16.73 29.84
CA ASP A 501 -12.52 -16.80 28.59
C ASP A 501 -13.08 -15.44 28.15
N ALA A 502 -12.24 -14.40 28.28
CA ALA A 502 -12.60 -13.02 27.99
C ALA A 502 -11.81 -12.48 26.79
N PHE A 503 -12.48 -11.71 25.93
CA PHE A 503 -11.80 -10.87 24.96
C PHE A 503 -11.26 -9.62 25.63
N LEU A 504 -10.06 -9.23 25.24
CA LEU A 504 -9.33 -8.11 25.79
C LEU A 504 -9.07 -7.08 24.69
N PHE A 505 -9.03 -5.81 25.10
CA PHE A 505 -8.66 -4.72 24.22
C PHE A 505 -7.51 -3.95 24.86
N GLU A 506 -6.46 -3.69 24.07
CA GLU A 506 -5.37 -2.83 24.49
C GLU A 506 -5.37 -1.59 23.60
N ILE A 507 -5.48 -0.43 24.23
CA ILE A 507 -5.41 0.86 23.56
C ILE A 507 -4.10 1.50 23.98
N GLN A 508 -3.19 1.69 23.03
CA GLN A 508 -1.95 2.43 23.22
C GLN A 508 -2.07 3.75 22.46
N PRO A 509 -2.47 4.84 23.13
CA PRO A 509 -2.63 6.14 22.48
C PRO A 509 -1.26 6.62 21.97
N LEU A 510 -1.21 7.12 20.74
CA LEU A 510 0.01 7.73 20.22
C LEU A 510 0.18 9.14 20.79
N ASP A 511 1.42 9.46 21.18
CA ASP A 511 1.81 10.83 21.50
C ASP A 511 1.91 11.65 20.19
N ARG A 512 0.78 12.25 19.79
CA ARG A 512 0.65 13.05 18.57
C ARG A 512 -0.24 14.26 18.81
N PRO A 513 -0.06 15.37 18.07
CA PRO A 513 -0.96 16.51 18.13
C PRO A 513 -2.40 16.11 17.85
N CYS A 514 -3.34 16.63 18.65
CA CYS A 514 -4.76 16.41 18.42
C CYS A 514 -5.18 17.15 17.15
N THR A 515 -5.46 16.39 16.09
CA THR A 515 -5.86 16.87 14.77
C THR A 515 -6.94 15.93 14.24
N LYS A 516 -7.75 16.39 13.29
CA LYS A 516 -8.73 15.50 12.64
C LYS A 516 -8.08 14.23 12.08
N ARG A 517 -6.87 14.35 11.53
CA ARG A 517 -6.07 13.21 11.04
C ARG A 517 -5.67 12.25 12.15
N SER A 518 -5.15 12.74 13.28
CA SER A 518 -4.70 11.85 14.36
C SER A 518 -5.87 11.14 15.03
N ILE A 519 -7.00 11.82 15.24
CA ILE A 519 -8.22 11.21 15.79
C ILE A 519 -8.71 10.06 14.88
N LEU A 520 -8.78 10.29 13.56
CA LEU A 520 -9.14 9.23 12.61
C LEU A 520 -8.12 8.10 12.55
N SER A 521 -6.83 8.42 12.66
CA SER A 521 -5.76 7.41 12.71
C SER A 521 -5.85 6.54 13.97
N GLU A 522 -6.25 7.08 15.12
CA GLU A 522 -6.49 6.30 16.33
C GLU A 522 -7.73 5.43 16.18
N LEU A 523 -8.83 5.98 15.68
CA LEU A 523 -10.06 5.24 15.43
C LEU A 523 -9.82 4.04 14.49
N ALA A 524 -9.06 4.24 13.41
CA ALA A 524 -8.75 3.19 12.44
C ALA A 524 -7.83 2.08 12.97
N ARG A 525 -7.16 2.29 14.12
CA ARG A 525 -6.34 1.26 14.78
C ARG A 525 -7.17 0.33 15.66
N VAL A 526 -8.40 0.70 16.00
CA VAL A 526 -9.29 -0.13 16.82
C VAL A 526 -9.79 -1.30 15.98
N PHE A 527 -9.26 -2.49 16.23
CA PHE A 527 -9.75 -3.73 15.63
C PHE A 527 -10.80 -4.36 16.54
N ASP A 528 -12.07 -4.17 16.18
CA ASP A 528 -13.23 -4.66 16.94
C ASP A 528 -14.30 -5.25 16.00
N PRO A 529 -14.05 -6.44 15.43
CA PRO A 529 -14.98 -7.05 14.48
C PRO A 529 -16.35 -7.37 15.09
N LEU A 530 -16.44 -7.61 16.41
CA LEU A 530 -17.68 -7.94 17.13
C LEU A 530 -18.45 -6.71 17.61
N GLY A 531 -17.84 -5.52 17.53
CA GLY A 531 -18.49 -4.27 17.91
C GLY A 531 -18.62 -4.04 19.42
N PHE A 532 -17.81 -4.67 20.26
CA PHE A 532 -17.85 -4.45 21.73
C PHE A 532 -17.52 -3.01 22.13
N LEU A 533 -16.62 -2.36 21.39
CA LEU A 533 -16.20 -0.98 21.57
C LEU A 533 -17.05 0.00 20.75
N SER A 534 -18.11 -0.46 20.07
CA SER A 534 -19.03 0.41 19.31
C SER A 534 -19.54 1.63 20.11
N PRO A 535 -19.92 1.51 21.40
CA PRO A 535 -20.35 2.67 22.18
C PRO A 535 -19.29 3.78 22.29
N ILE A 536 -18.00 3.42 22.23
CA ILE A 536 -16.88 4.36 22.28
C ILE A 536 -16.56 4.87 20.87
N THR A 537 -16.44 3.96 19.90
CA THR A 537 -16.05 4.34 18.53
C THR A 537 -17.11 5.23 17.86
N ILE A 538 -18.40 5.06 18.14
CA ILE A 538 -19.47 5.93 17.63
C ILE A 538 -19.33 7.37 18.14
N GLN A 539 -18.92 7.57 19.40
CA GLN A 539 -18.67 8.91 19.92
C GLN A 539 -17.55 9.59 19.13
N ILE A 540 -16.46 8.86 18.86
CA ILE A 540 -15.34 9.35 18.04
C ILE A 540 -15.81 9.68 16.62
N LYS A 541 -16.60 8.82 15.97
CA LYS A 541 -17.18 9.09 14.65
C LYS A 541 -18.05 10.35 14.65
N THR A 542 -18.81 10.58 15.73
CA THR A 542 -19.64 11.79 15.91
C THR A 542 -18.77 13.04 16.07
N TYR A 543 -17.64 12.98 16.78
CA TYR A 543 -16.70 14.09 16.85
C TYR A 543 -16.14 14.43 15.46
N ILE A 544 -15.70 13.43 14.70
CA ILE A 544 -15.21 13.65 13.33
C ILE A 544 -16.30 14.30 12.45
N GLN A 545 -17.56 13.88 12.57
CA GLN A 545 -18.69 14.53 11.89
C GLN A 545 -18.80 16.02 12.23
N LYS A 546 -18.72 16.38 13.52
CA LYS A 546 -18.72 17.79 13.95
C LYS A 546 -17.54 18.57 13.37
N LEU A 547 -16.34 17.98 13.36
CA LEU A 547 -15.15 18.62 12.78
C LEU A 547 -15.29 18.90 11.28
N TRP A 548 -15.98 18.02 10.54
CA TRP A 548 -16.32 18.28 9.14
C TRP A 548 -17.34 19.40 8.99
N ILE A 549 -18.40 19.42 9.80
CA ILE A 549 -19.42 20.49 9.76
C ILE A 549 -18.77 21.86 10.03
N LEU A 550 -17.79 21.92 10.93
CA LEU A 550 -17.04 23.12 11.26
C LEU A 550 -15.97 23.50 10.21
N GLY A 551 -15.77 22.68 9.17
CA GLY A 551 -14.79 22.95 8.11
C GLY A 551 -13.33 22.87 8.58
N ILE A 552 -13.04 22.16 9.67
CA ILE A 552 -11.67 22.04 10.22
C ILE A 552 -10.79 21.25 9.25
N GLY A 553 -9.59 21.76 8.96
CA GLY A 553 -8.60 21.10 8.11
C GLY A 553 -8.10 19.76 8.68
N TRP A 554 -7.41 18.95 7.87
CA TRP A 554 -6.89 17.64 8.31
C TRP A 554 -5.89 17.74 9.47
N ASP A 555 -5.00 18.72 9.38
CA ASP A 555 -3.87 18.92 10.30
C ASP A 555 -4.09 20.14 11.22
N GLN A 556 -5.32 20.66 11.26
CA GLN A 556 -5.69 21.76 12.13
C GLN A 556 -6.14 21.23 13.50
N THR A 557 -5.73 21.91 14.56
CA THR A 557 -6.19 21.62 15.92
C THR A 557 -7.69 21.87 16.02
N PRO A 558 -8.49 20.90 16.51
CA PRO A 558 -9.91 21.11 16.74
C PRO A 558 -10.18 22.19 17.80
N PRO A 559 -11.33 22.88 17.77
CA PRO A 559 -11.74 23.78 18.85
C PRO A 559 -11.99 23.03 20.15
N ASP A 560 -11.63 23.63 21.28
CA ASP A 560 -11.81 23.05 22.62
C ASP A 560 -13.28 22.71 22.95
N GLU A 561 -14.24 23.38 22.30
CA GLU A 561 -15.68 23.13 22.47
C GLU A 561 -16.15 21.79 21.90
N VAL A 562 -15.32 21.14 21.06
CA VAL A 562 -15.63 19.88 20.40
C VAL A 562 -14.89 18.69 21.03
N ILE A 563 -13.74 18.92 21.67
CA ILE A 563 -12.87 17.89 22.26
C ILE A 563 -13.35 17.53 23.66
#